data_AF-A0A9P0XF99-F1
#
_entry.id   AF-A0A9P0XF99-F1
#
_cell.length_a   1.000
_cell.length_b   1.000
_cell.length_c   1.000
_cell.angle_alpha   90.00
_cell.angle_beta   90.00
_cell.angle_gamma   90.00
#
_symmetry.space_group_name_H-M   'P 1'
#
loop_
_entity.id
_entity.type
_entity.pdbx_description
1 polymer ?
#
loop_
_entity_poly.entity_id
_entity_poly.type
_entity_poly.pdbx_seq_one_letter_code
_entity_poly.pdbx_strand_id
1 'polypeptide(L)'
;MRLLVIFACVVAALAQELPLAEECDAEKCKLPDCRCSGTDIPGGFEAHRIPQFVLLTFDDAVTVSNIETYRSLLGERKNFNKCQVGATFFVSHEYTDYRLLNELYSNGYEIAMHSISHQSQDYFRNADKELLRKEIADQKTIITNFGAIPAASIQGVRMPFLQMAGNASFEIMKEAGLKYDLSMPTTQFDYPGMWPYTLDYASTQDCISGPCPSASFPGLWAIPMIAWTDLDKYKCAMVDACFSTPADDDTEGWFRFILQNFERHYLGNRAPFGFYVHEGPVRTRPGLRAALVRFMDMLSTMNDVALVTASELLDWVQNPVSLADYLQKPCREVTLGRRCRSVTCVGLPSNHTTELLNMNNCLRCPRVYPWLGNPLGE
;
A
#
# COMPACT_ATOMS: atom_id res chain seq x y z
N MET A 1 25.29 33.44 55.60
CA MET A 1 25.22 33.42 54.12
C MET A 1 25.42 31.97 53.67
N ARG A 2 24.33 31.22 53.45
CA ARG A 2 24.38 29.81 53.01
C ARG A 2 24.26 29.79 51.49
N LEU A 3 25.30 29.35 50.78
CA LEU A 3 25.23 29.06 49.35
C LEU A 3 24.59 27.68 49.17
N LEU A 4 23.42 27.63 48.52
CA LEU A 4 22.89 26.41 47.91
C LEU A 4 23.55 26.25 46.54
N VAL A 5 24.27 25.15 46.34
CA VAL A 5 24.70 24.70 45.02
C VAL A 5 23.62 23.78 44.47
N ILE A 6 22.92 24.23 43.44
CA ILE A 6 21.93 23.43 42.72
C ILE A 6 22.69 22.62 41.67
N PHE A 7 22.71 21.29 41.83
CA PHE A 7 23.21 20.37 40.81
C PHE A 7 22.11 20.19 39.75
N ALA A 8 22.33 20.74 38.56
CA ALA A 8 21.47 20.49 37.41
C ALA A 8 21.85 19.14 36.79
N CYS A 9 21.03 18.10 37.03
CA CYS A 9 21.10 16.85 36.29
C CYS A 9 20.56 17.06 34.88
N VAL A 10 21.46 17.20 33.90
CA VAL A 10 21.13 17.08 32.48
C VAL A 10 20.98 15.59 32.19
N VAL A 11 19.74 15.10 32.13
CA VAL A 11 19.44 13.77 31.59
C VAL A 11 19.50 13.90 30.06
N ALA A 12 20.63 13.51 29.47
CA ALA A 12 20.70 13.30 28.04
C ALA A 12 19.87 12.05 27.72
N ALA A 13 18.78 12.22 26.97
CA ALA A 13 18.05 11.09 26.41
C ALA A 13 18.97 10.39 25.39
N LEU A 14 19.55 9.25 25.78
CA LEU A 14 20.23 8.36 24.85
C LEU A 14 19.18 7.82 23.88
N ALA A 15 19.33 8.09 22.59
CA ALA A 15 18.55 7.42 21.55
C ALA A 15 18.79 5.91 21.71
N GLN A 16 17.74 5.17 22.04
CA GLN A 16 17.82 3.73 22.20
C GLN A 16 18.13 3.12 20.82
N GLU A 17 19.32 2.53 20.67
CA GLU A 17 19.67 1.81 19.44
C GLU A 17 18.66 0.69 19.21
N LEU A 18 18.10 0.64 18.00
CA LEU A 18 17.15 -0.39 17.62
C LEU A 18 17.88 -1.75 17.55
N PRO A 19 17.28 -2.83 18.08
CA PRO A 19 17.90 -4.14 18.02
C PRO A 19 18.00 -4.59 16.56
N LEU A 20 19.21 -4.99 16.14
CA LEU A 20 19.42 -5.64 14.84
C LEU A 20 18.57 -6.91 14.78
N ALA A 21 17.89 -7.15 13.66
CA ALA A 21 17.10 -8.36 13.51
C ALA A 21 18.01 -9.58 13.37
N GLU A 22 17.69 -10.66 14.09
CA GLU A 22 18.41 -11.93 14.01
C GLU A 22 17.93 -12.76 12.80
N GLU A 23 18.70 -13.77 12.41
CA GLU A 23 18.23 -14.75 11.41
C GLU A 23 16.94 -15.43 11.90
N CYS A 24 16.02 -15.73 10.97
CA CYS A 24 14.70 -16.20 11.36
C CYS A 24 14.72 -17.57 12.06
N ASP A 25 14.19 -17.61 13.28
CA ASP A 25 13.88 -18.84 13.99
C ASP A 25 12.43 -19.28 13.64
N ALA A 26 12.30 -20.19 12.69
CA ALA A 26 11.01 -20.69 12.21
C ALA A 26 10.20 -21.44 13.29
N GLU A 27 10.81 -21.85 14.41
CA GLU A 27 10.09 -22.46 15.53
C GLU A 27 9.47 -21.43 16.47
N LYS A 28 10.03 -20.23 16.54
CA LYS A 28 9.45 -19.12 17.30
C LYS A 28 8.54 -18.24 16.45
N CYS A 29 8.89 -18.04 15.18
CA CYS A 29 8.14 -17.19 14.28
C CYS A 29 6.95 -17.95 13.69
N LYS A 30 5.80 -17.87 14.36
CA LYS A 30 4.58 -18.58 13.97
C LYS A 30 3.42 -17.61 13.71
N LEU A 31 2.58 -17.99 12.75
CA LEU A 31 1.31 -17.32 12.46
C LEU A 31 0.37 -17.39 13.68
N PRO A 32 -0.50 -16.38 13.89
CA PRO A 32 -0.81 -15.25 13.00
C PRO A 32 0.10 -14.02 13.17
N ASP A 33 0.99 -14.03 14.16
CA ASP A 33 1.70 -12.82 14.59
C ASP A 33 3.06 -12.65 13.93
N CYS A 34 3.72 -13.75 13.54
CA CYS A 34 5.06 -13.73 12.95
C CYS A 34 5.15 -14.65 11.73
N ARG A 35 5.88 -14.21 10.70
CA ARG A 35 6.27 -15.05 9.57
C ARG A 35 7.62 -14.65 9.01
N CYS A 36 8.53 -15.61 8.83
CA CYS A 36 9.81 -15.38 8.16
C CYS A 36 9.63 -14.96 6.70
N SER A 37 10.54 -14.14 6.17
CA SER A 37 10.63 -13.86 4.73
C SER A 37 10.98 -15.14 3.96
N GLY A 38 10.19 -15.47 2.95
CA GLY A 38 10.37 -16.70 2.20
C GLY A 38 9.36 -16.92 1.08
N THR A 39 9.59 -17.98 0.32
CA THR A 39 8.75 -18.39 -0.82
C THR A 39 7.83 -19.57 -0.48
N ASP A 40 7.92 -20.10 0.74
CA ASP A 40 7.00 -21.11 1.23
C ASP A 40 5.57 -20.55 1.32
N ILE A 41 4.58 -21.41 1.13
CA ILE A 41 3.17 -21.02 1.15
C ILE A 41 2.72 -20.95 2.62
N PRO A 42 2.10 -19.84 3.08
CA PRO A 42 1.55 -19.75 4.43
C PRO A 42 0.65 -20.93 4.77
N GLY A 43 0.84 -21.54 5.95
CA GLY A 43 0.10 -22.71 6.38
C GLY A 43 0.55 -24.05 5.77
N GLY A 44 1.59 -24.05 4.93
CA GLY A 44 2.17 -25.27 4.36
C GLY A 44 1.28 -25.97 3.33
N PHE A 45 0.33 -25.24 2.73
CA PHE A 45 -0.55 -25.78 1.68
C PHE A 45 0.23 -26.05 0.38
N GLU A 46 -0.28 -27.00 -0.40
CA GLU A 46 0.09 -27.11 -1.81
C GLU A 46 -0.54 -25.96 -2.62
N ALA A 47 0.16 -25.48 -3.65
CA ALA A 47 -0.27 -24.31 -4.44
C ALA A 47 -1.71 -24.43 -4.96
N HIS A 48 -2.11 -25.58 -5.52
CA HIS A 48 -3.45 -25.77 -6.06
C HIS A 48 -4.57 -25.83 -5.01
N ARG A 49 -4.22 -25.85 -3.71
CA ARG A 49 -5.16 -25.91 -2.58
C ARG A 49 -5.49 -24.54 -1.98
N ILE A 50 -4.93 -23.45 -2.52
CA ILE A 50 -5.15 -22.08 -2.05
C ILE A 50 -5.66 -21.18 -3.17
N PRO A 51 -6.35 -20.06 -2.87
CA PRO A 51 -6.65 -19.06 -3.87
C PRO A 51 -5.36 -18.42 -4.42
N GLN A 52 -5.36 -18.04 -5.70
CA GLN A 52 -4.43 -17.03 -6.19
C GLN A 52 -4.97 -15.64 -5.84
N PHE A 53 -4.20 -14.87 -5.09
CA PHE A 53 -4.55 -13.48 -4.80
C PHE A 53 -4.00 -12.53 -5.85
N VAL A 54 -4.82 -11.56 -6.24
CA VAL A 54 -4.42 -10.45 -7.12
C VAL A 54 -4.65 -9.14 -6.38
N LEU A 55 -3.61 -8.30 -6.31
CA LEU A 55 -3.67 -6.97 -5.72
C LEU A 55 -3.69 -5.93 -6.85
N LEU A 56 -4.83 -5.29 -7.07
CA LEU A 56 -4.91 -4.11 -7.92
C LEU A 56 -4.75 -2.87 -7.03
N THR A 57 -3.72 -2.06 -7.30
CA THR A 57 -3.45 -0.85 -6.52
C THR A 57 -3.31 0.37 -7.41
N PHE A 58 -3.78 1.50 -6.89
CA PHE A 58 -3.59 2.81 -7.51
C PHE A 58 -2.87 3.74 -6.55
N ASP A 59 -1.84 4.41 -7.06
CA ASP A 59 -1.05 5.37 -6.29
C ASP A 59 -1.48 6.81 -6.67
N ASP A 60 -1.12 7.75 -5.80
CA ASP A 60 -1.36 9.20 -5.89
C ASP A 60 -2.77 9.71 -5.57
N ALA A 61 -2.97 11.00 -5.82
CA ALA A 61 -4.15 11.75 -5.44
C ALA A 61 -5.43 11.23 -6.11
N VAL A 62 -6.51 11.13 -5.34
CA VAL A 62 -7.85 10.82 -5.87
C VAL A 62 -8.53 12.13 -6.27
N THR A 63 -8.91 12.27 -7.53
CA THR A 63 -9.43 13.51 -8.10
C THR A 63 -10.67 13.25 -8.95
N VAL A 64 -11.33 14.33 -9.37
CA VAL A 64 -12.47 14.24 -10.29
C VAL A 64 -12.09 13.66 -11.66
N SER A 65 -10.81 13.67 -12.04
CA SER A 65 -10.38 13.13 -13.34
C SER A 65 -10.21 11.62 -13.35
N ASN A 66 -9.75 11.03 -12.24
CA ASN A 66 -9.45 9.60 -12.15
C ASN A 66 -10.59 8.75 -11.58
N ILE A 67 -11.52 9.36 -10.83
CA ILE A 67 -12.64 8.63 -10.22
C ILE A 67 -13.51 7.88 -11.23
N GLU A 68 -13.69 8.42 -12.43
CA GLU A 68 -14.47 7.76 -13.49
C GLU A 68 -13.80 6.47 -13.98
N THR A 69 -12.47 6.44 -14.03
CA THR A 69 -11.71 5.22 -14.33
C THR A 69 -11.93 4.18 -13.23
N TYR A 70 -11.84 4.57 -11.96
CA TYR A 70 -12.04 3.64 -10.84
C TYR A 70 -13.46 3.05 -10.80
N ARG A 71 -14.50 3.89 -10.95
CA ARG A 71 -15.90 3.46 -11.02
C ARG A 71 -16.13 2.47 -12.16
N SER A 72 -15.62 2.80 -13.35
CA SER A 72 -15.75 1.96 -14.55
C SER A 72 -15.02 0.63 -14.43
N LEU A 73 -13.85 0.59 -13.80
CA LEU A 73 -13.06 -0.64 -13.68
C LEU A 73 -13.60 -1.58 -12.60
N LEU A 74 -14.07 -1.04 -11.47
CA LEU A 74 -14.28 -1.84 -10.26
C LEU A 74 -15.78 -2.10 -9.93
N GLY A 75 -16.71 -1.28 -10.40
CA GLY A 75 -18.03 -1.10 -9.78
C GLY A 75 -18.95 -2.33 -9.69
N GLU A 76 -18.92 -3.27 -10.63
CA GLU A 76 -19.88 -4.39 -10.66
C GLU A 76 -19.23 -5.78 -10.57
N ARG A 77 -17.92 -5.82 -10.29
CA ARG A 77 -17.14 -7.06 -10.35
C ARG A 77 -17.20 -7.83 -9.05
N LYS A 78 -17.24 -9.17 -9.18
CA LYS A 78 -17.26 -10.09 -8.04
C LYS A 78 -16.21 -11.19 -8.21
N ASN A 79 -15.61 -11.57 -7.09
CA ASN A 79 -14.79 -12.77 -6.98
C ASN A 79 -15.66 -14.03 -7.05
N PHE A 80 -15.01 -15.20 -7.18
CA PHE A 80 -15.69 -16.50 -7.25
C PHE A 80 -16.57 -16.81 -6.01
N ASN A 81 -16.20 -16.29 -4.83
CA ASN A 81 -16.98 -16.36 -3.60
C ASN A 81 -18.15 -15.36 -3.53
N LYS A 82 -18.46 -14.67 -4.64
CA LYS A 82 -19.55 -13.69 -4.81
C LYS A 82 -19.38 -12.39 -4.02
N CYS A 83 -18.24 -12.19 -3.37
CA CYS A 83 -17.88 -10.92 -2.77
C CYS A 83 -17.43 -9.92 -3.84
N GLN A 84 -17.63 -8.64 -3.57
CA GLN A 84 -17.10 -7.57 -4.39
C GLN A 84 -15.57 -7.69 -4.49
N VAL A 85 -15.02 -7.34 -5.64
CA VAL A 85 -13.57 -7.30 -5.81
C VAL A 85 -12.94 -6.19 -4.97
N GLY A 86 -11.74 -6.45 -4.43
CA GLY A 86 -10.97 -5.47 -3.68
C GLY A 86 -10.01 -4.66 -4.56
N ALA A 87 -9.69 -3.45 -4.12
CA ALA A 87 -8.60 -2.62 -4.65
C ALA A 87 -8.02 -1.76 -3.51
N THR A 88 -6.74 -1.43 -3.60
CA THR A 88 -6.04 -0.62 -2.58
C THR A 88 -5.58 0.70 -3.19
N PHE A 89 -5.95 1.82 -2.57
CA PHE A 89 -5.56 3.15 -3.02
C PHE A 89 -4.51 3.71 -2.06
N PHE A 90 -3.27 3.86 -2.53
CA PHE A 90 -2.20 4.54 -1.80
C PHE A 90 -2.23 6.03 -2.15
N VAL A 91 -2.87 6.81 -1.29
CA VAL A 91 -3.26 8.18 -1.64
C VAL A 91 -2.27 9.19 -1.09
N SER A 92 -1.82 10.13 -1.92
CA SER A 92 -1.03 11.30 -1.51
C SER A 92 -1.95 12.48 -1.18
N HIS A 93 -1.51 13.40 -0.31
CA HIS A 93 -2.41 14.46 0.18
C HIS A 93 -2.73 15.53 -0.87
N GLU A 94 -1.71 16.05 -1.55
CA GLU A 94 -1.88 17.19 -2.45
C GLU A 94 -2.91 16.91 -3.56
N TYR A 95 -3.85 17.83 -3.78
CA TYR A 95 -4.96 17.72 -4.75
C TYR A 95 -5.99 16.60 -4.53
N THR A 96 -5.89 15.81 -3.46
CA THR A 96 -6.89 14.78 -3.16
C THR A 96 -8.25 15.38 -2.80
N ASP A 97 -9.30 14.91 -3.48
CA ASP A 97 -10.69 15.14 -3.11
C ASP A 97 -11.12 14.11 -2.07
N TYR A 98 -11.12 14.52 -0.80
CA TYR A 98 -11.43 13.64 0.32
C TYR A 98 -12.88 13.14 0.34
N ARG A 99 -13.79 13.75 -0.44
CA ARG A 99 -15.15 13.22 -0.60
C ARG A 99 -15.16 11.99 -1.49
N LEU A 100 -14.38 12.03 -2.57
CA LEU A 100 -14.20 10.88 -3.45
C LEU A 100 -13.43 9.76 -2.74
N LEU A 101 -12.48 10.14 -1.87
CA LEU A 101 -11.82 9.17 -1.00
C LEU A 101 -12.79 8.47 -0.05
N ASN A 102 -13.72 9.21 0.55
CA ASN A 102 -14.80 8.65 1.37
C ASN A 102 -15.73 7.73 0.57
N GLU A 103 -16.04 8.09 -0.68
CA GLU A 103 -16.82 7.26 -1.59
C GLU A 103 -16.12 5.92 -1.87
N LEU A 104 -14.83 5.95 -2.25
CA LEU A 104 -14.05 4.74 -2.48
C LEU A 104 -14.03 3.83 -1.24
N TYR A 105 -13.79 4.41 -0.06
CA TYR A 105 -13.83 3.68 1.20
C TYR A 105 -15.21 3.07 1.49
N SER A 106 -16.28 3.85 1.30
CA SER A 106 -17.66 3.40 1.56
C SER A 106 -18.11 2.29 0.61
N ASN A 107 -17.54 2.24 -0.60
CA ASN A 107 -17.70 1.16 -1.56
C ASN A 107 -16.81 -0.06 -1.25
N GLY A 108 -16.13 -0.09 -0.11
CA GLY A 108 -15.38 -1.24 0.35
C GLY A 108 -14.00 -1.40 -0.29
N TYR A 109 -13.43 -0.35 -0.87
CA TYR A 109 -12.01 -0.34 -1.25
C TYR A 109 -11.14 0.05 -0.06
N GLU A 110 -9.88 -0.38 -0.08
CA GLU A 110 -8.92 -0.03 0.96
C GLU A 110 -8.26 1.33 0.66
N ILE A 111 -8.16 2.17 1.69
CA ILE A 111 -7.43 3.43 1.64
C ILE A 111 -6.17 3.29 2.49
N ALA A 112 -5.02 3.52 1.86
CA ALA A 112 -3.70 3.46 2.44
C ALA A 112 -2.93 4.76 2.17
N MET A 113 -1.79 4.92 2.84
CA MET A 113 -1.03 6.17 2.87
C MET A 113 0.08 6.22 1.82
N HIS A 114 0.26 7.39 1.21
CA HIS A 114 1.30 7.66 0.21
C HIS A 114 1.96 9.03 0.39
N SER A 115 2.17 9.42 1.65
CA SER A 115 2.75 10.68 2.11
C SER A 115 1.92 11.94 1.86
N ILE A 116 2.28 12.99 2.58
CA ILE A 116 1.63 14.29 2.44
C ILE A 116 2.17 14.99 1.20
N SER A 117 3.48 15.09 1.07
CA SER A 117 4.11 15.95 0.06
C SER A 117 4.44 15.27 -1.26
N HIS A 118 4.59 13.94 -1.24
CA HIS A 118 5.07 13.16 -2.38
C HIS A 118 6.35 13.78 -3.02
N GLN A 119 7.25 14.32 -2.19
CA GLN A 119 8.54 14.88 -2.57
C GLN A 119 9.48 13.85 -3.22
N SER A 120 10.62 14.29 -3.74
CA SER A 120 11.51 13.46 -4.56
C SER A 120 12.04 12.19 -3.88
N GLN A 121 12.56 11.27 -4.70
CA GLN A 121 13.25 10.08 -4.21
C GLN A 121 14.40 10.42 -3.25
N ASP A 122 15.27 11.38 -3.57
CA ASP A 122 16.37 11.77 -2.69
C ASP A 122 15.89 12.36 -1.34
N TYR A 123 14.73 13.01 -1.33
CA TYR A 123 14.11 13.49 -0.10
C TYR A 123 13.74 12.34 0.83
N PHE A 124 13.05 11.32 0.31
CA PHE A 124 12.64 10.16 1.11
C PHE A 124 13.81 9.24 1.48
N ARG A 125 14.81 9.08 0.61
CA ARG A 125 16.01 8.28 0.90
C ARG A 125 16.75 8.77 2.15
N ASN A 126 16.80 10.08 2.31
CA ASN A 126 17.53 10.74 3.39
C ASN A 126 16.60 11.20 4.53
N ALA A 127 15.32 10.82 4.50
CA ALA A 127 14.36 11.24 5.50
C ALA A 127 14.66 10.57 6.85
N ASP A 128 14.79 11.41 7.88
CA ASP A 128 14.85 10.92 9.25
C ASP A 128 13.45 10.59 9.79
N LYS A 129 13.42 10.01 11.00
CA LYS A 129 12.16 9.64 11.65
C LYS A 129 11.20 10.82 11.82
N GLU A 130 11.68 12.01 12.17
CA GLU A 130 10.81 13.18 12.39
C GLU A 130 10.20 13.69 11.09
N LEU A 131 10.96 13.65 9.99
CA LEU A 131 10.45 13.96 8.67
C LEU A 131 9.38 12.96 8.24
N LEU A 132 9.65 11.67 8.41
CA LEU A 132 8.67 10.64 8.08
C LEU A 132 7.44 10.66 8.99
N ARG A 133 7.58 11.06 10.26
CA ARG A 133 6.43 11.31 11.14
C ARG A 133 5.52 12.39 10.54
N LYS A 134 6.11 13.50 10.07
CA LYS A 134 5.36 14.58 9.40
C LYS A 134 4.78 14.17 8.05
N GLU A 135 5.42 13.26 7.33
CA GLU A 135 4.96 12.81 6.01
C GLU A 135 3.89 11.72 6.08
N ILE A 136 4.06 10.76 6.99
CA ILE A 136 3.30 9.50 6.99
C ILE A 136 2.35 9.43 8.19
N ALA A 137 2.83 9.64 9.42
CA ALA A 137 1.95 9.57 10.61
C ALA A 137 0.91 10.68 10.58
N ASP A 138 1.34 11.91 10.30
CA ASP A 138 0.47 13.07 10.22
C ASP A 138 -0.54 12.93 9.04
N GLN A 139 -0.21 12.15 8.00
CA GLN A 139 -1.14 11.86 6.90
C GLN A 139 -2.37 11.07 7.37
N LYS A 140 -2.20 10.14 8.31
CA LYS A 140 -3.33 9.38 8.89
C LYS A 140 -4.34 10.33 9.51
N THR A 141 -3.86 11.39 10.17
CA THR A 141 -4.71 12.45 10.73
C THR A 141 -5.47 13.20 9.63
N ILE A 142 -4.81 13.55 8.52
CA ILE A 142 -5.45 14.21 7.37
C ILE A 142 -6.56 13.34 6.79
N ILE A 143 -6.27 12.08 6.44
CA ILE A 143 -7.21 11.16 5.79
C ILE A 143 -8.44 10.93 6.69
N THR A 144 -8.21 10.68 7.98
CA THR A 144 -9.29 10.36 8.91
C THR A 144 -10.20 11.56 9.18
N ASN A 145 -9.62 12.75 9.31
CA ASN A 145 -10.37 13.97 9.52
C ASN A 145 -11.10 14.38 8.24
N PHE A 146 -10.38 14.68 7.16
CA PHE A 146 -10.98 15.27 5.96
C PHE A 146 -11.75 14.26 5.11
N GLY A 147 -11.38 12.98 5.13
CA GLY A 147 -12.09 11.90 4.47
C GLY A 147 -13.24 11.30 5.30
N ALA A 148 -13.36 11.65 6.59
CA ALA A 148 -14.33 11.03 7.50
C ALA A 148 -14.23 9.48 7.58
N ILE A 149 -13.03 8.95 7.34
CA ILE A 149 -12.71 7.52 7.34
C ILE A 149 -12.21 7.10 8.74
N PRO A 150 -12.62 5.94 9.29
CA PRO A 150 -12.12 5.45 10.57
C PRO A 150 -10.59 5.28 10.57
N ALA A 151 -9.92 5.77 11.61
CA ALA A 151 -8.46 5.62 11.72
C ALA A 151 -8.00 4.16 11.75
N ALA A 152 -8.81 3.27 12.32
CA ALA A 152 -8.51 1.84 12.41
C ALA A 152 -8.51 1.11 11.06
N SER A 153 -9.14 1.68 10.01
CA SER A 153 -9.10 1.10 8.67
C SER A 153 -7.93 1.59 7.82
N ILE A 154 -7.14 2.57 8.28
CA ILE A 154 -5.93 3.02 7.61
C ILE A 154 -4.75 2.22 8.15
N GLN A 155 -4.41 1.13 7.44
CA GLN A 155 -3.46 0.12 7.89
C GLN A 155 -2.18 0.04 7.06
N GLY A 156 -2.23 0.49 5.81
CA GLY A 156 -1.12 0.37 4.86
C GLY A 156 -0.38 1.68 4.61
N VAL A 157 0.89 1.54 4.22
CA VAL A 157 1.67 2.60 3.59
C VAL A 157 2.39 2.06 2.36
N ARG A 158 2.53 2.91 1.35
CA ARG A 158 3.51 2.79 0.28
C ARG A 158 4.35 4.06 0.28
N MET A 159 5.66 3.92 0.32
CA MET A 159 6.59 5.04 0.27
C MET A 159 6.62 5.61 -1.16
N PRO A 160 6.57 6.95 -1.32
CA PRO A 160 6.72 7.59 -2.62
C PRO A 160 7.97 7.11 -3.36
N PHE A 161 7.84 6.93 -4.67
CA PHE A 161 8.92 6.42 -5.53
C PHE A 161 9.46 5.04 -5.12
N LEU A 162 8.70 4.30 -4.29
CA LEU A 162 9.12 3.04 -3.68
C LEU A 162 10.40 3.18 -2.84
N GLN A 163 10.70 4.39 -2.37
CA GLN A 163 11.97 4.73 -1.76
C GLN A 163 11.91 4.56 -0.24
N MET A 164 12.62 3.55 0.26
CA MET A 164 12.73 3.28 1.69
C MET A 164 13.71 4.24 2.37
N ALA A 165 13.56 4.40 3.69
CA ALA A 165 14.42 5.20 4.55
C ALA A 165 15.01 4.35 5.70
N GLY A 166 15.29 3.07 5.41
CA GLY A 166 15.85 2.11 6.34
C GLY A 166 14.91 1.81 7.51
N ASN A 167 15.49 1.76 8.70
CA ASN A 167 14.75 1.52 9.95
C ASN A 167 13.73 2.63 10.23
N ALA A 168 14.00 3.87 9.81
CA ALA A 168 13.11 4.98 10.05
C ALA A 168 11.71 4.69 9.50
N SER A 169 11.60 4.20 8.26
CA SER A 169 10.32 3.83 7.62
C SER A 169 9.42 2.92 8.47
N PHE A 170 10.00 1.98 9.21
CA PHE A 170 9.25 1.02 10.02
C PHE A 170 9.05 1.49 11.47
N GLU A 171 9.93 2.34 12.00
CA GLU A 171 9.68 3.03 13.28
C GLU A 171 8.41 3.88 13.22
N ILE A 172 8.27 4.70 12.17
CA ILE A 172 7.07 5.51 11.95
C ILE A 172 5.83 4.62 11.76
N MET A 173 5.92 3.54 11.00
CA MET A 173 4.77 2.64 10.83
C MET A 173 4.24 2.14 12.18
N LYS A 174 5.15 1.74 13.07
CA LYS A 174 4.79 1.34 14.44
C LYS A 174 4.16 2.47 15.23
N GLU A 175 4.73 3.67 15.17
CA GLU A 175 4.21 4.87 15.85
C GLU A 175 2.81 5.28 15.35
N ALA A 176 2.58 5.20 14.04
CA ALA A 176 1.30 5.51 13.41
C ALA A 176 0.24 4.40 13.53
N GLY A 177 0.59 3.27 14.15
CA GLY A 177 -0.27 2.09 14.27
C GLY A 177 -0.68 1.54 12.91
N LEU A 178 0.29 1.44 11.98
CA LEU A 178 0.12 0.78 10.69
C LEU A 178 0.46 -0.70 10.81
N LYS A 179 -0.14 -1.49 9.93
CA LYS A 179 0.01 -2.96 9.91
C LYS A 179 1.06 -3.38 8.89
N TYR A 180 1.12 -2.71 7.73
CA TYR A 180 1.96 -3.18 6.63
C TYR A 180 2.56 -2.09 5.74
N ASP A 181 3.70 -2.45 5.16
CA ASP A 181 4.37 -1.78 4.05
C ASP A 181 4.12 -2.54 2.75
N LEU A 182 3.91 -1.81 1.66
CA LEU A 182 3.86 -2.35 0.30
C LEU A 182 4.76 -1.49 -0.61
N SER A 183 6.03 -1.30 -0.24
CA SER A 183 6.96 -0.42 -0.95
C SER A 183 8.19 -1.14 -1.49
N MET A 184 8.52 -2.30 -0.94
CA MET A 184 9.79 -2.98 -1.25
C MET A 184 9.63 -3.97 -2.41
N PRO A 185 10.16 -3.67 -3.61
CA PRO A 185 10.17 -4.64 -4.69
C PRO A 185 11.18 -5.76 -4.47
N THR A 186 10.89 -6.89 -5.10
CA THR A 186 11.82 -8.02 -5.20
C THR A 186 11.98 -8.43 -6.65
N THR A 187 13.23 -8.63 -7.05
CA THR A 187 13.63 -9.12 -8.37
C THR A 187 14.26 -10.51 -8.31
N GLN A 188 14.77 -10.90 -7.14
CA GLN A 188 15.38 -12.22 -6.91
C GLN A 188 14.36 -13.30 -6.52
N PHE A 189 13.24 -12.91 -5.91
CA PHE A 189 12.20 -13.82 -5.44
C PHE A 189 10.91 -13.64 -6.23
N ASP A 190 11.02 -13.78 -7.56
CA ASP A 190 9.91 -13.64 -8.50
C ASP A 190 9.35 -15.00 -9.00
N TYR A 191 10.15 -16.07 -8.93
CA TYR A 191 9.73 -17.44 -9.18
C TYR A 191 10.65 -18.49 -8.51
N PRO A 192 10.19 -19.20 -7.45
CA PRO A 192 8.91 -18.99 -6.75
C PRO A 192 8.85 -17.60 -6.12
N GLY A 193 7.64 -17.01 -6.06
CA GLY A 193 7.44 -15.64 -5.57
C GLY A 193 7.53 -15.55 -4.04
N MET A 194 8.06 -14.43 -3.52
CA MET A 194 8.07 -14.21 -2.06
C MET A 194 6.66 -13.93 -1.52
N TRP A 195 6.28 -14.61 -0.44
CA TRP A 195 5.03 -14.33 0.29
C TRP A 195 5.24 -13.23 1.33
N PRO A 196 4.17 -12.52 1.76
CA PRO A 196 4.26 -11.55 2.84
C PRO A 196 4.84 -12.15 4.11
N TYR A 197 5.58 -11.33 4.84
CA TYR A 197 6.33 -11.72 6.03
C TYR A 197 6.37 -10.58 7.05
N THR A 198 6.77 -10.89 8.27
CA THR A 198 6.95 -9.88 9.33
C THR A 198 8.42 -9.54 9.52
N LEU A 199 8.65 -8.34 10.05
CA LEU A 199 10.00 -7.83 10.34
C LEU A 199 10.47 -8.15 11.77
N ASP A 200 9.91 -9.19 12.40
CA ASP A 200 10.41 -9.73 13.66
C ASP A 200 11.87 -10.20 13.54
N TYR A 201 12.22 -10.75 12.37
CA TYR A 201 13.54 -11.29 12.05
C TYR A 201 14.12 -10.66 10.78
N ALA A 202 15.41 -10.88 10.54
CA ALA A 202 16.12 -10.36 9.38
C ALA A 202 15.48 -10.88 8.09
N SER A 203 15.17 -9.94 7.18
CA SER A 203 14.62 -10.26 5.88
C SER A 203 15.70 -10.80 4.94
N THR A 204 15.33 -11.81 4.16
CA THR A 204 16.14 -12.34 3.06
C THR A 204 15.85 -11.64 1.73
N GLN A 205 14.87 -10.72 1.69
CA GLN A 205 14.49 -9.99 0.48
C GLN A 205 15.64 -9.11 -0.04
N ASP A 206 15.79 -9.06 -1.36
CA ASP A 206 16.71 -8.14 -2.03
C ASP A 206 16.31 -6.67 -1.82
N CYS A 207 17.29 -5.82 -1.53
CA CYS A 207 17.06 -4.39 -1.27
C CYS A 207 17.33 -3.55 -2.53
N ILE A 208 16.29 -3.39 -3.36
CA ILE A 208 16.40 -2.65 -4.63
C ILE A 208 16.33 -1.13 -4.41
N SER A 209 15.31 -0.65 -3.68
CA SER A 209 15.07 0.77 -3.41
C SER A 209 15.37 1.12 -1.95
N GLY A 210 16.62 0.90 -1.55
CA GLY A 210 17.08 1.07 -0.17
C GLY A 210 17.43 2.52 0.23
N PRO A 211 17.78 2.74 1.51
CA PRO A 211 18.12 1.71 2.50
C PRO A 211 16.91 0.91 3.00
N CYS A 212 17.03 -0.40 3.15
CA CYS A 212 15.99 -1.30 3.69
C CYS A 212 16.16 -1.49 5.20
N PRO A 213 15.12 -1.93 5.94
CA PRO A 213 15.21 -2.13 7.38
C PRO A 213 16.20 -3.25 7.72
N SER A 214 16.97 -3.04 8.78
CA SER A 214 17.88 -4.02 9.37
C SER A 214 17.51 -4.38 10.81
N ALA A 215 16.72 -3.53 11.48
CA ALA A 215 16.25 -3.75 12.84
C ALA A 215 15.01 -4.64 12.91
N SER A 216 14.76 -5.21 14.09
CA SER A 216 13.56 -5.98 14.37
C SER A 216 12.36 -5.07 14.66
N PHE A 217 11.28 -5.27 13.93
CA PHE A 217 9.98 -4.61 14.10
C PHE A 217 8.85 -5.64 14.24
N PRO A 218 8.71 -6.25 15.43
CA PRO A 218 7.71 -7.28 15.66
C PRO A 218 6.29 -6.86 15.29
N GLY A 219 5.61 -7.72 14.52
CA GLY A 219 4.22 -7.54 14.10
C GLY A 219 4.00 -6.56 12.94
N LEU A 220 5.03 -5.87 12.44
CA LEU A 220 4.94 -5.13 11.18
C LEU A 220 5.14 -6.06 9.99
N TRP A 221 4.24 -5.97 9.03
CA TRP A 221 4.27 -6.79 7.82
C TRP A 221 4.92 -6.05 6.64
N ALA A 222 5.69 -6.78 5.85
CA ALA A 222 6.09 -6.39 4.52
C ALA A 222 5.31 -7.25 3.51
N ILE A 223 4.65 -6.59 2.56
CA ILE A 223 4.07 -7.23 1.37
C ILE A 223 5.02 -6.96 0.20
N PRO A 224 5.79 -7.96 -0.28
CA PRO A 224 6.75 -7.75 -1.35
C PRO A 224 6.09 -7.35 -2.67
N MET A 225 6.66 -6.36 -3.36
CA MET A 225 6.27 -6.05 -4.73
C MET A 225 7.04 -6.97 -5.68
N ILE A 226 6.51 -8.16 -5.95
CA ILE A 226 7.12 -9.09 -6.90
C ILE A 226 7.15 -8.44 -8.29
N ALA A 227 8.35 -8.18 -8.81
CA ALA A 227 8.53 -7.45 -10.06
C ALA A 227 8.00 -8.24 -11.26
N TRP A 228 7.35 -7.55 -12.19
CA TRP A 228 7.03 -8.07 -13.52
C TRP A 228 8.31 -8.23 -14.34
N THR A 229 8.21 -9.02 -15.40
CA THR A 229 9.23 -9.14 -16.45
C THR A 229 8.66 -8.49 -17.71
N ASP A 230 9.38 -7.50 -18.25
CA ASP A 230 9.01 -6.78 -19.46
C ASP A 230 9.31 -7.58 -20.75
N LEU A 231 9.00 -7.03 -21.93
CA LEU A 231 9.21 -7.72 -23.21
C LEU A 231 10.69 -8.03 -23.49
N ASP A 232 11.61 -7.17 -23.01
CA ASP A 232 13.06 -7.31 -23.12
C ASP A 232 13.70 -8.02 -21.91
N LYS A 233 12.87 -8.58 -21.03
CA LYS A 233 13.24 -9.33 -19.82
C LYS A 233 13.81 -8.50 -18.67
N TYR A 234 13.65 -7.18 -18.69
CA TYR A 234 13.92 -6.34 -17.54
C TYR A 234 12.85 -6.47 -16.47
N LYS A 235 13.22 -6.18 -15.23
CA LYS A 235 12.31 -6.22 -14.08
C LYS A 235 11.71 -4.85 -13.83
N CYS A 236 10.42 -4.83 -13.53
CA CYS A 236 9.68 -3.61 -13.20
C CYS A 236 8.69 -3.89 -12.06
N ALA A 237 8.70 -3.05 -11.02
CA ALA A 237 7.78 -3.20 -9.90
C ALA A 237 6.37 -2.71 -10.24
N MET A 238 6.25 -1.59 -10.95
CA MET A 238 4.99 -0.99 -11.39
C MET A 238 4.77 -1.25 -12.87
N VAL A 239 3.52 -1.45 -13.29
CA VAL A 239 3.17 -1.76 -14.69
C VAL A 239 3.59 -0.64 -15.64
N ASP A 240 3.44 0.59 -15.21
CA ASP A 240 3.79 1.81 -15.94
C ASP A 240 5.26 2.22 -15.83
N ALA A 241 6.04 1.50 -15.01
CA ALA A 241 7.50 1.61 -14.94
C ALA A 241 8.23 0.53 -15.77
N CYS A 242 7.52 -0.40 -16.39
CA CYS A 242 8.11 -1.34 -17.34
C CYS A 242 8.63 -0.59 -18.58
N PHE A 243 9.88 -0.85 -18.96
CA PHE A 243 10.55 -0.13 -20.04
C PHE A 243 10.09 -0.61 -21.42
N SER A 244 10.09 -1.94 -21.62
CA SER A 244 9.70 -2.56 -22.89
C SER A 244 8.30 -3.14 -22.80
N THR A 245 7.32 -2.40 -23.31
CA THR A 245 5.89 -2.76 -23.26
C THR A 245 5.27 -2.81 -24.65
N PRO A 246 4.08 -3.43 -24.81
CA PRO A 246 3.30 -3.31 -26.03
C PRO A 246 2.97 -1.85 -26.36
N ALA A 247 2.64 -1.58 -27.63
CA ALA A 247 2.22 -0.26 -28.07
C ALA A 247 0.95 0.22 -27.33
N ASP A 248 0.79 1.52 -27.18
CA ASP A 248 -0.28 2.12 -26.34
C ASP A 248 -1.70 1.71 -26.76
N ASP A 249 -1.93 1.36 -28.03
CA ASP A 249 -3.21 0.93 -28.59
C ASP A 249 -3.33 -0.59 -28.81
N ASP A 250 -2.26 -1.37 -28.59
CA ASP A 250 -2.23 -2.81 -28.80
C ASP A 250 -2.87 -3.58 -27.62
N THR A 251 -4.19 -3.69 -27.65
CA THR A 251 -4.97 -4.39 -26.61
C THR A 251 -4.57 -5.86 -26.46
N GLU A 252 -4.27 -6.57 -27.56
CA GLU A 252 -3.93 -7.99 -27.49
C GLU A 252 -2.51 -8.19 -26.93
N GLY A 253 -1.56 -7.36 -27.36
CA GLY A 253 -0.21 -7.33 -26.80
C GLY A 253 -0.24 -7.06 -25.29
N TRP A 254 -0.97 -6.03 -24.85
CA TRP A 254 -1.13 -5.73 -23.42
C TRP A 254 -1.80 -6.87 -22.66
N PHE A 255 -2.84 -7.50 -23.21
CA PHE A 255 -3.50 -8.62 -22.54
C PHE A 255 -2.56 -9.81 -22.35
N ARG A 256 -1.78 -10.17 -23.38
CA ARG A 256 -0.75 -11.23 -23.29
C ARG A 256 0.35 -10.87 -22.30
N PHE A 257 0.77 -9.60 -22.28
CA PHE A 257 1.80 -9.12 -21.37
C PHE A 257 1.38 -9.23 -19.90
N ILE A 258 0.15 -8.83 -19.58
CA ILE A 258 -0.45 -9.00 -18.26
C ILE A 258 -0.57 -10.48 -17.91
N LEU A 259 -1.10 -11.30 -18.83
CA LEU A 259 -1.34 -12.71 -18.62
C LEU A 259 -0.04 -13.48 -18.35
N GLN A 260 1.04 -13.20 -19.09
CA GLN A 260 2.34 -13.84 -18.90
C GLN A 260 2.90 -13.60 -17.48
N ASN A 261 2.75 -12.38 -16.95
CA ASN A 261 3.19 -12.07 -15.60
C ASN A 261 2.27 -12.71 -14.54
N PHE A 262 0.96 -12.73 -14.77
CA PHE A 262 0.00 -13.43 -13.89
C PHE A 262 0.26 -14.95 -13.83
N GLU A 263 0.49 -15.60 -14.98
CA GLU A 263 0.70 -17.04 -15.08
C GLU A 263 1.92 -17.51 -14.28
N ARG A 264 2.98 -16.69 -14.19
CA ARG A 264 4.15 -17.01 -13.37
C ARG A 264 3.79 -17.22 -11.89
N HIS A 265 2.82 -16.48 -11.38
CA HIS A 265 2.31 -16.63 -10.02
C HIS A 265 1.34 -17.80 -9.94
N TYR A 266 0.34 -17.82 -10.84
CA TYR A 266 -0.77 -18.77 -10.83
C TYR A 266 -0.33 -20.23 -11.02
N LEU A 267 0.66 -20.45 -11.91
CA LEU A 267 1.27 -21.75 -12.18
C LEU A 267 2.49 -22.06 -11.29
N GLY A 268 2.92 -21.10 -10.48
CA GLY A 268 4.02 -21.23 -9.52
C GLY A 268 3.52 -21.57 -8.11
N ASN A 269 4.08 -20.89 -7.10
CA ASN A 269 3.69 -21.06 -5.70
C ASN A 269 2.49 -20.19 -5.27
N ARG A 270 1.78 -19.58 -6.23
CA ARG A 270 0.63 -18.68 -6.02
C ARG A 270 0.88 -17.48 -5.11
N ALA A 271 2.14 -17.04 -4.98
CA ALA A 271 2.45 -15.78 -4.31
C ALA A 271 1.59 -14.63 -4.90
N PRO A 272 1.19 -13.63 -4.10
CA PRO A 272 0.24 -12.61 -4.55
C PRO A 272 0.72 -11.90 -5.82
N PHE A 273 -0.15 -11.82 -6.83
CA PHE A 273 0.16 -11.12 -8.07
C PHE A 273 -0.20 -9.65 -7.94
N GLY A 274 0.79 -8.77 -8.04
CA GLY A 274 0.62 -7.33 -7.98
C GLY A 274 0.34 -6.72 -9.34
N PHE A 275 -0.75 -5.98 -9.47
CA PHE A 275 -0.99 -5.02 -10.54
C PHE A 275 -0.94 -3.61 -9.94
N TYR A 276 0.27 -3.08 -9.84
CA TYR A 276 0.53 -1.77 -9.24
C TYR A 276 0.69 -0.73 -10.36
N VAL A 277 -0.13 0.32 -10.37
CA VAL A 277 -0.16 1.29 -11.48
C VAL A 277 -0.67 2.65 -11.04
N HIS A 278 -0.21 3.73 -11.67
CA HIS A 278 -0.90 5.02 -11.57
C HIS A 278 -2.12 5.06 -12.49
N GLU A 279 -3.14 5.86 -12.17
CA GLU A 279 -4.32 5.94 -13.04
C GLU A 279 -4.01 6.57 -14.41
N GLY A 280 -3.09 7.54 -14.45
CA GLY A 280 -2.75 8.29 -15.66
C GLY A 280 -2.48 7.39 -16.87
N PRO A 281 -1.52 6.44 -16.80
CA PRO A 281 -1.25 5.47 -17.85
C PRO A 281 -2.47 4.62 -18.25
N VAL A 282 -3.30 4.19 -17.29
CA VAL A 282 -4.53 3.44 -17.59
C VAL A 282 -5.51 4.30 -18.38
N ARG A 283 -5.59 5.60 -18.09
CA ARG A 283 -6.47 6.53 -18.81
C ARG A 283 -5.94 6.90 -20.18
N THR A 284 -4.63 7.10 -20.33
CA THR A 284 -4.03 7.61 -21.57
C THR A 284 -3.62 6.53 -22.57
N ARG A 285 -3.45 5.27 -22.12
CA ARG A 285 -3.07 4.13 -22.97
C ARG A 285 -4.29 3.21 -23.20
N PRO A 286 -5.04 3.36 -24.31
CA PRO A 286 -6.30 2.65 -24.52
C PRO A 286 -6.13 1.12 -24.59
N GLY A 287 -5.01 0.62 -25.14
CA GLY A 287 -4.68 -0.81 -25.18
C GLY A 287 -4.49 -1.39 -23.78
N LEU A 288 -3.74 -0.71 -22.90
CA LEU A 288 -3.60 -1.09 -21.49
C LEU A 288 -4.96 -1.12 -20.78
N ARG A 289 -5.79 -0.09 -20.96
CA ARG A 289 -7.12 -0.03 -20.34
C ARG A 289 -8.00 -1.20 -20.77
N ALA A 290 -8.10 -1.45 -22.07
CA ALA A 290 -8.93 -2.51 -22.62
C ALA A 290 -8.41 -3.90 -22.19
N ALA A 291 -7.09 -4.08 -22.16
CA ALA A 291 -6.46 -5.30 -21.68
C ALA A 291 -6.69 -5.54 -20.19
N LEU A 292 -6.62 -4.50 -19.35
CA LEU A 292 -6.91 -4.59 -17.91
C LEU A 292 -8.38 -4.98 -17.68
N VAL A 293 -9.33 -4.37 -18.40
CA VAL A 293 -10.75 -4.76 -18.34
C VAL A 293 -10.92 -6.24 -18.68
N ARG A 294 -10.33 -6.68 -19.79
CA ARG A 294 -10.39 -8.08 -20.24
C ARG A 294 -9.72 -9.04 -19.24
N PHE A 295 -8.61 -8.64 -18.63
CA PHE A 295 -7.94 -9.40 -17.58
C PHE A 295 -8.85 -9.57 -16.37
N MET A 296 -9.47 -8.50 -15.89
CA MET A 296 -10.42 -8.55 -14.77
C MET A 296 -11.69 -9.36 -15.09
N ASP A 297 -12.19 -9.31 -16.33
CA ASP A 297 -13.29 -10.16 -16.80
C ASP A 297 -12.90 -11.64 -16.72
N MET A 298 -11.71 -12.00 -17.21
CA MET A 298 -11.17 -13.35 -17.10
C MET A 298 -11.05 -13.81 -15.65
N LEU A 299 -10.48 -12.99 -14.75
CA LEU A 299 -10.37 -13.33 -13.33
C LEU A 299 -11.75 -13.66 -12.71
N SER A 300 -12.79 -12.94 -13.12
CA SER A 300 -14.16 -13.13 -12.62
C SER A 300 -14.77 -14.49 -13.03
N THR A 301 -14.18 -15.18 -14.02
CA THR A 301 -14.58 -16.52 -14.47
C THR A 301 -13.78 -17.65 -13.84
N MET A 302 -12.68 -17.33 -13.14
CA MET A 302 -11.82 -18.30 -12.49
C MET A 302 -12.34 -18.62 -11.08
N ASN A 303 -12.43 -19.90 -10.74
CA ASN A 303 -13.05 -20.36 -9.48
C ASN A 303 -12.07 -20.40 -8.29
N ASP A 304 -10.86 -19.91 -8.47
CA ASP A 304 -9.78 -19.97 -7.49
C ASP A 304 -8.87 -18.73 -7.52
N VAL A 305 -9.34 -17.62 -8.10
CA VAL A 305 -8.63 -16.33 -8.12
C VAL A 305 -9.46 -15.26 -7.42
N ALA A 306 -8.86 -14.53 -6.49
CA ALA A 306 -9.50 -13.43 -5.78
C ALA A 306 -8.73 -12.12 -5.98
N LEU A 307 -9.40 -11.11 -6.56
CA LEU A 307 -8.97 -9.72 -6.52
C LEU A 307 -9.33 -9.14 -5.15
N VAL A 308 -8.35 -8.84 -4.32
CA VAL A 308 -8.53 -8.47 -2.91
C VAL A 308 -7.79 -7.19 -2.56
N THR A 309 -8.16 -6.58 -1.43
CA THR A 309 -7.37 -5.51 -0.82
C THR A 309 -6.09 -6.07 -0.18
N ALA A 310 -5.08 -5.24 0.02
CA ALA A 310 -3.82 -5.66 0.63
C ALA A 310 -4.03 -6.14 2.08
N SER A 311 -4.94 -5.51 2.83
CA SER A 311 -5.35 -5.95 4.16
C SER A 311 -6.02 -7.34 4.14
N GLU A 312 -6.88 -7.62 3.16
CA GLU A 312 -7.54 -8.95 3.04
C GLU A 312 -6.54 -10.07 2.70
N LEU A 313 -5.54 -9.77 1.86
CA LEU A 313 -4.43 -10.68 1.63
C LEU A 313 -3.72 -10.99 2.94
N LEU A 314 -3.35 -9.97 3.72
CA LEU A 314 -2.67 -10.19 5.01
C LEU A 314 -3.53 -10.98 5.99
N ASP A 315 -4.83 -10.73 6.05
CA ASP A 315 -5.73 -11.50 6.90
C ASP A 315 -5.71 -13.01 6.53
N TRP A 316 -5.59 -13.33 5.24
CA TRP A 316 -5.39 -14.71 4.80
C TRP A 316 -3.99 -15.23 5.13
N VAL A 317 -2.92 -14.45 4.94
CA VAL A 317 -1.56 -14.88 5.30
C VAL A 317 -1.44 -15.18 6.80
N GLN A 318 -2.08 -14.37 7.64
CA GLN A 318 -2.12 -14.56 9.08
C GLN A 318 -2.92 -15.80 9.50
N ASN A 319 -3.99 -16.12 8.78
CA ASN A 319 -4.88 -17.24 9.08
C ASN A 319 -5.17 -18.02 7.80
N PRO A 320 -4.19 -18.76 7.26
CA PRO A 320 -4.30 -19.36 5.95
C PRO A 320 -5.31 -20.51 5.99
N VAL A 321 -6.24 -20.46 5.05
CA VAL A 321 -7.30 -21.46 4.89
C VAL A 321 -7.27 -22.04 3.48
N SER A 322 -7.78 -23.26 3.32
CA SER A 322 -7.85 -23.89 2.00
C SER A 322 -8.77 -23.12 1.06
N LEU A 323 -8.65 -23.35 -0.25
CA LEU A 323 -9.53 -22.79 -1.27
C LEU A 323 -11.01 -23.11 -0.99
N ALA A 324 -11.30 -24.32 -0.49
CA ALA A 324 -12.65 -24.75 -0.16
C ALA A 324 -13.23 -23.94 1.02
N ASP A 325 -12.42 -23.68 2.04
CA ASP A 325 -12.83 -22.89 3.21
C ASP A 325 -12.93 -21.39 2.85
N TYR A 326 -12.03 -20.89 2.01
CA TYR A 326 -12.06 -19.51 1.51
C TYR A 326 -13.36 -19.22 0.75
N LEU A 327 -13.85 -20.17 -0.05
CA LEU A 327 -15.13 -20.06 -0.77
C LEU A 327 -16.32 -19.87 0.18
N GLN A 328 -16.25 -20.41 1.40
CA GLN A 328 -17.30 -20.29 2.41
C GLN A 328 -17.14 -19.07 3.32
N LYS A 329 -16.01 -18.34 3.21
CA LYS A 329 -15.75 -17.17 4.04
C LYS A 329 -16.76 -16.07 3.72
N PRO A 330 -17.43 -15.47 4.71
CA PRO A 330 -18.32 -14.35 4.47
C PRO A 330 -17.56 -13.18 3.87
N CYS A 331 -18.25 -12.37 3.06
CA CYS A 331 -17.68 -11.15 2.51
C CYS A 331 -17.31 -10.18 3.63
N ARG A 332 -16.23 -9.42 3.41
CA ARG A 332 -15.78 -8.39 4.34
C ARG A 332 -16.89 -7.37 4.58
N GLU A 333 -17.17 -7.09 5.84
CA GLU A 333 -18.04 -5.98 6.23
C GLU A 333 -17.24 -4.67 6.25
N VAL A 334 -17.79 -3.64 5.61
CA VAL A 334 -17.20 -2.30 5.63
C VAL A 334 -17.74 -1.55 6.84
N THR A 335 -16.86 -1.24 7.79
CA THR A 335 -17.23 -0.39 8.93
C THR A 335 -17.38 1.05 8.44
N LEU A 336 -18.60 1.50 8.19
CA LEU A 336 -18.82 2.85 7.72
C LEU A 336 -18.34 3.88 8.76
N GLY A 337 -17.61 4.88 8.26
CA GLY A 337 -17.15 6.01 9.05
C GLY A 337 -18.26 7.02 9.35
N ARG A 338 -17.85 8.25 9.68
CA ARG A 338 -18.81 9.35 9.81
C ARG A 338 -19.40 9.64 8.42
N ARG A 339 -20.69 9.96 8.38
CA ARG A 339 -21.33 10.39 7.13
C ARG A 339 -20.60 11.61 6.57
N CYS A 340 -20.12 11.50 5.33
CA CYS A 340 -19.46 12.60 4.64
C CYS A 340 -20.44 13.75 4.39
N ARG A 341 -20.14 14.93 4.95
CA ARG A 341 -20.83 16.18 4.61
C ARG A 341 -19.92 16.94 3.67
N SER A 342 -20.21 16.87 2.37
CA SER A 342 -19.41 17.51 1.32
C SER A 342 -19.23 19.01 1.61
N VAL A 343 -17.98 19.45 1.74
CA VAL A 343 -17.56 20.84 1.88
C VAL A 343 -16.46 21.13 0.87
N THR A 344 -16.60 22.24 0.14
CA THR A 344 -15.57 22.77 -0.75
C THR A 344 -14.95 24.01 -0.11
N CYS A 345 -13.64 23.97 0.07
CA CYS A 345 -12.84 25.05 0.63
C CYS A 345 -12.04 25.68 -0.49
N VAL A 346 -12.19 26.99 -0.65
CA VAL A 346 -11.59 27.73 -1.75
C VAL A 346 -10.59 28.72 -1.19
N GLY A 347 -9.44 28.85 -1.85
CA GLY A 347 -8.49 29.90 -1.55
C GLY A 347 -7.71 29.69 -0.24
N LEU A 348 -7.41 28.44 0.11
CA LEU A 348 -6.63 28.13 1.32
C LEU A 348 -5.17 28.55 1.12
N PRO A 349 -4.63 29.45 1.96
CA PRO A 349 -3.21 29.77 1.90
C PRO A 349 -2.37 28.58 2.36
N SER A 350 -1.16 28.48 1.83
CA SER A 350 -0.22 27.41 2.17
C SER A 350 1.17 27.99 2.38
N ASN A 351 1.98 27.32 3.21
CA ASN A 351 3.37 27.71 3.45
C ASN A 351 4.35 27.11 2.41
N HIS A 352 3.94 26.09 1.66
CA HIS A 352 4.83 25.39 0.71
C HIS A 352 4.69 25.87 -0.73
N THR A 353 3.67 26.67 -1.05
CA THR A 353 3.43 27.22 -2.39
C THR A 353 2.89 28.64 -2.28
N THR A 354 3.13 29.46 -3.30
CA THR A 354 2.52 30.79 -3.43
C THR A 354 1.08 30.75 -3.95
N GLU A 355 0.65 29.58 -4.45
CA GLU A 355 -0.71 29.38 -4.95
C GLU A 355 -1.71 29.20 -3.80
N LEU A 356 -2.93 29.69 -4.01
CA LEU A 356 -4.03 29.39 -3.11
C LEU A 356 -4.66 28.07 -3.54
N LEU A 357 -4.75 27.12 -2.60
CA LEU A 357 -5.21 25.78 -2.88
C LEU A 357 -6.69 25.61 -2.54
N ASN A 358 -7.38 24.80 -3.35
CA ASN A 358 -8.75 24.39 -3.07
C ASN A 358 -8.73 22.97 -2.49
N MET A 359 -9.65 22.69 -1.56
CA MET A 359 -9.76 21.37 -0.96
C MET A 359 -11.22 20.98 -0.77
N ASN A 360 -11.56 19.79 -1.26
CA ASN A 360 -12.86 19.18 -1.07
C ASN A 360 -12.76 18.14 0.06
N ASN A 361 -13.65 18.22 1.06
CA ASN A 361 -13.62 17.34 2.22
C ASN A 361 -15.01 17.02 2.78
N CYS A 362 -15.04 16.16 3.80
CA CYS A 362 -16.25 15.62 4.41
C CYS A 362 -16.70 16.32 5.71
N LEU A 363 -15.97 17.35 6.17
CA LEU A 363 -16.20 18.00 7.45
C LEU A 363 -16.37 19.53 7.33
N ARG A 364 -15.29 20.30 7.51
CA ARG A 364 -15.29 21.76 7.58
C ARG A 364 -14.01 22.31 6.97
N CYS A 365 -14.04 23.56 6.54
CA CYS A 365 -12.83 24.18 6.02
C CYS A 365 -11.79 24.47 7.11
N PRO A 366 -10.53 24.09 6.88
CA PRO A 366 -9.42 24.53 7.71
C PRO A 366 -9.15 26.03 7.47
N ARG A 367 -8.30 26.65 8.30
CA ARG A 367 -7.88 28.04 8.12
C ARG A 367 -6.83 28.19 7.02
N VAL A 368 -5.94 27.21 6.93
CA VAL A 368 -4.87 27.12 5.93
C VAL A 368 -4.89 25.73 5.30
N TYR A 369 -4.21 25.56 4.17
CA TYR A 369 -4.09 24.25 3.53
C TYR A 369 -3.30 23.30 4.46
N PRO A 370 -3.85 22.12 4.82
CA PRO A 370 -3.15 21.16 5.66
C PRO A 370 -1.81 20.76 5.03
N TRP A 371 -0.75 20.65 5.83
CA TRP A 371 0.57 20.28 5.32
C TRP A 371 1.48 19.72 6.42
N LEU A 372 2.74 19.46 6.09
CA LEU A 372 3.76 19.01 7.02
C LEU A 372 3.83 19.91 8.25
N GLY A 373 3.68 19.33 9.44
CA GLY A 373 3.68 20.04 10.72
C GLY A 373 2.40 20.82 11.05
N ASN A 374 1.41 20.88 10.15
CA ASN A 374 0.06 21.38 10.42
C ASN A 374 -0.99 20.52 9.69
N PRO A 375 -1.16 19.24 10.09
CA PRO A 375 -2.02 18.29 9.36
C PRO A 375 -3.52 18.61 9.46
N LEU A 376 -3.95 19.54 10.30
CA LEU A 376 -5.35 19.95 10.39
C LEU A 376 -5.60 21.34 9.81
N GLY A 377 -4.56 22.05 9.37
CA GLY A 377 -4.66 23.39 8.81
C GLY A 377 -5.27 24.40 9.78
N GLU A 378 -4.90 24.33 11.07
CA GLU A 378 -5.47 25.17 12.16
C GLU A 378 -5.04 26.63 12.13
#